data_AF-F3CFH9-F1
#
_entry.id   AF-F3CFH9-F1
#
_cell.length_a   1.000
_cell.length_b   1.000
_cell.length_c   1.000
_cell.angle_alpha   90.00
_cell.angle_beta   90.00
_cell.angle_gamma   90.00
#
_symmetry.space_group_name_H-M   'P 1'
#
loop_
_entity.id
_entity.type
_entity.pdbx_description
1 polymer ?
#
loop_
_entity_poly.entity_id
_entity_poly.type
_entity_poly.pdbx_seq_one_letter_code
_entity_poly.pdbx_strand_id
1 'polypeptide(L)'
;KADFDTQTTVAGLLQQIKQTAVEAQAHQDLPFEQLVEALQPQRDLSRSPLFQVAYNHQSEGHNEARELAGLRLEYQVSDKHTAQFDLTLDTCERPNGLAASLTYATDL
;
A
#
# COMPACT_ATOMS: atom_id res chain seq x y z
N LYS A 1 -14.34 6.59 -10.19
CA LYS A 1 -15.72 6.66 -9.67
C LYS A 1 -15.84 5.62 -8.57
N ALA A 2 -16.31 5.98 -7.37
CA ALA A 2 -16.51 5.00 -6.31
C ALA A 2 -17.68 4.06 -6.68
N ASP A 3 -17.49 2.75 -6.50
CA ASP A 3 -18.52 1.72 -6.77
C ASP A 3 -19.32 1.35 -5.49
N PHE A 4 -19.51 2.35 -4.63
CA PHE A 4 -20.25 2.25 -3.39
C PHE A 4 -21.01 3.56 -3.13
N ASP A 5 -22.07 3.46 -2.35
CA ASP A 5 -22.95 4.58 -2.00
C ASP A 5 -23.29 4.58 -0.51
N THR A 6 -24.18 5.49 -0.10
CA THR A 6 -24.60 5.66 1.30
C THR A 6 -25.42 4.48 1.85
N GLN A 7 -25.92 3.58 0.99
CA GLN A 7 -26.66 2.38 1.40
C GLN A 7 -25.75 1.15 1.50
N THR A 8 -24.52 1.25 0.99
CA THR A 8 -23.55 0.16 1.04
C THR A 8 -23.10 -0.06 2.48
N THR A 9 -23.37 -1.25 3.02
CA THR A 9 -22.93 -1.62 4.37
C THR A 9 -21.42 -1.81 4.40
N VAL A 10 -20.80 -1.59 5.57
CA VAL A 10 -19.36 -1.85 5.76
C VAL A 10 -19.00 -3.29 5.39
N ALA A 11 -19.81 -4.27 5.80
CA ALA A 11 -19.60 -5.67 5.46
C ALA A 11 -19.67 -5.93 3.95
N GLY A 12 -20.65 -5.30 3.27
CA GLY A 12 -20.76 -5.37 1.81
C GLY A 12 -19.55 -4.77 1.09
N LEU A 13 -19.08 -3.62 1.55
CA LEU A 13 -17.88 -2.97 1.01
C LEU A 13 -16.63 -3.83 1.21
N LEU A 14 -16.45 -4.44 2.39
CA LEU A 14 -15.31 -5.34 2.65
C LEU A 14 -15.35 -6.57 1.74
N GLN A 15 -16.55 -7.11 1.45
CA GLN A 15 -16.70 -8.22 0.52
C GLN A 15 -16.33 -7.82 -0.92
N GLN A 16 -16.76 -6.64 -1.37
CA GLN A 16 -16.38 -6.09 -2.67
C GLN A 16 -14.86 -5.89 -2.77
N ILE A 17 -14.24 -5.25 -1.76
CA ILE A 17 -12.78 -5.03 -1.71
C ILE A 17 -12.04 -6.36 -1.75
N LYS A 18 -12.48 -7.36 -0.98
CA LYS A 18 -11.88 -8.70 -1.00
C LYS A 18 -11.95 -9.32 -2.39
N GLN A 19 -13.09 -9.24 -3.06
CA GLN A 19 -13.26 -9.80 -4.40
C GLN A 19 -12.32 -9.12 -5.40
N THR A 20 -12.28 -7.79 -5.42
CA THR A 20 -11.38 -7.03 -6.29
C THR A 20 -9.91 -7.33 -6.02
N ALA A 21 -9.50 -7.44 -4.75
CA ALA A 21 -8.12 -7.76 -4.39
C ALA A 21 -7.70 -9.15 -4.87
N VAL A 22 -8.58 -10.15 -4.72
CA VAL A 22 -8.32 -11.53 -5.19
C VAL A 22 -8.25 -11.59 -6.72
N GLU A 23 -9.15 -10.90 -7.41
CA GLU A 23 -9.12 -10.81 -8.88
C GLU A 23 -7.86 -10.11 -9.39
N ALA A 24 -7.44 -9.01 -8.75
CA ALA A 24 -6.20 -8.33 -9.09
C ALA A 24 -4.97 -9.23 -8.88
N GLN A 25 -4.94 -10.01 -7.79
CA GLN A 25 -3.86 -10.97 -7.53
C GLN A 25 -3.78 -12.08 -8.57
N ALA A 26 -4.90 -12.47 -9.19
CA ALA A 26 -4.89 -13.44 -10.29
C ALA A 26 -4.18 -12.91 -11.57
N HIS A 27 -3.95 -11.60 -11.65
CA HIS A 27 -3.27 -10.93 -12.77
C HIS A 27 -1.96 -10.23 -12.35
N GLN A 28 -1.38 -10.60 -11.19
CA GLN A 28 -0.21 -9.91 -10.61
C GLN A 28 1.07 -10.01 -11.44
N ASP A 29 1.14 -10.96 -12.38
CA ASP A 29 2.33 -11.16 -13.22
C ASP A 29 2.51 -10.06 -14.27
N LEU A 30 1.48 -9.23 -14.51
CA LEU A 30 1.57 -8.07 -15.41
C LEU A 30 2.35 -6.93 -14.73
N PRO A 31 3.53 -6.53 -15.25
CA PRO A 31 4.28 -5.42 -14.69
C PRO A 31 3.51 -4.09 -14.78
N PHE A 32 3.64 -3.26 -13.75
CA PHE A 32 2.97 -1.96 -13.69
C PHE A 32 3.34 -1.05 -14.88
N GLU A 33 4.61 -1.07 -15.29
CA GLU A 33 5.11 -0.26 -16.40
C GLU A 33 4.44 -0.63 -17.72
N GLN A 34 4.20 -1.92 -17.96
CA GLN A 34 3.49 -2.39 -19.16
C GLN A 34 2.02 -1.97 -19.15
N LEU A 35 1.39 -1.97 -17.97
CA LEU A 35 0.03 -1.47 -17.82
C LEU A 35 -0.07 0.03 -18.12
N VAL A 36 0.89 0.83 -17.63
CA VAL A 36 0.96 2.27 -17.93
C VAL A 36 1.18 2.51 -19.43
N GLU A 37 2.06 1.73 -20.06
CA GLU A 37 2.33 1.82 -21.51
C GLU A 37 1.07 1.50 -22.33
N ALA A 38 0.31 0.48 -21.95
CA ALA A 38 -0.91 0.08 -22.65
C ALA A 38 -2.06 1.07 -22.46
N LEU A 39 -2.22 1.65 -21.27
CA LEU A 39 -3.31 2.59 -20.96
C LEU A 39 -3.03 4.02 -21.39
N GLN A 40 -1.77 4.39 -21.62
CA GLN A 40 -1.34 5.73 -22.04
C GLN A 40 -2.04 6.87 -21.28
N PRO A 41 -2.02 6.87 -19.93
CA PRO A 41 -2.68 7.93 -19.16
C PRO A 41 -2.02 9.29 -19.45
N GLN A 42 -2.77 10.37 -19.22
CA GLN A 42 -2.23 11.72 -19.33
C GLN A 42 -1.02 11.88 -18.41
N ARG A 43 0.12 12.25 -19.00
CA ARG A 43 1.39 12.36 -18.26
C ARG A 43 1.42 13.63 -17.43
N ASP A 44 1.62 13.47 -16.13
CA ASP A 44 1.91 14.53 -15.16
C ASP A 44 3.20 14.12 -14.41
N LEU A 45 4.21 15.00 -14.37
CA LEU A 45 5.47 14.70 -13.69
C LEU A 45 5.36 14.82 -12.16
N SER A 46 4.27 15.38 -11.66
CA SER A 46 4.02 15.61 -10.24
C SER A 46 3.15 14.51 -9.61
N ARG A 47 2.66 13.55 -10.42
CA ARG A 47 1.69 12.53 -9.98
C ARG A 47 2.04 11.15 -10.53
N SER A 48 1.70 10.13 -9.78
CA SER A 48 1.76 8.74 -10.26
C SER A 48 0.67 8.49 -11.31
N PRO A 49 0.97 7.71 -12.37
CA PRO A 49 0.18 7.67 -13.60
C PRO A 49 -1.21 7.02 -13.46
N LEU A 50 -1.40 6.12 -12.49
CA LEU A 50 -2.65 5.35 -12.34
C LEU A 50 -3.31 5.50 -10.97
N PHE A 51 -2.55 5.82 -9.92
CA PHE A 51 -3.05 5.96 -8.56
C PHE A 51 -2.23 7.01 -7.81
N GLN A 52 -2.85 7.67 -6.84
CA GLN A 52 -2.22 8.69 -6.03
C GLN A 52 -2.12 8.28 -4.55
N VAL A 53 -2.79 7.19 -4.18
CA VAL A 53 -2.84 6.66 -2.82
C VAL A 53 -2.36 5.23 -2.82
N ALA A 54 -1.36 4.92 -1.98
CA ALA A 54 -0.84 3.58 -1.78
C ALA A 54 -1.19 3.06 -0.37
N TYR A 55 -1.48 1.76 -0.28
CA TYR A 55 -1.65 1.06 0.99
C TYR A 55 -0.75 -0.18 0.99
N ASN A 56 0.12 -0.26 1.98
CA ASN A 56 1.03 -1.39 2.18
C ASN A 56 0.74 -2.05 3.52
N HIS A 57 0.73 -3.38 3.53
CA HIS A 57 0.51 -4.15 4.74
C HIS A 57 1.59 -5.22 4.90
N GLN A 58 2.21 -5.26 6.07
CA GLN A 58 3.20 -6.26 6.45
C GLN A 58 2.66 -7.12 7.60
N SER A 59 2.61 -8.43 7.39
CA SER A 59 2.24 -9.38 8.44
C SER A 59 3.38 -9.59 9.45
N GLU A 60 3.05 -10.02 10.67
CA GLU A 60 3.99 -10.09 11.83
C GLU A 60 5.34 -10.75 11.51
N GLY A 61 5.37 -11.79 10.70
CA GLY A 61 6.57 -12.59 10.40
C GLY A 61 7.65 -11.89 9.56
N HIS A 62 7.38 -10.71 9.00
CA HIS A 62 8.38 -9.98 8.21
C HIS A 62 9.35 -9.15 9.07
N ASN A 63 8.99 -8.84 10.32
CA ASN A 63 9.72 -7.90 11.18
C ASN A 63 10.33 -8.55 12.44
N GLU A 64 10.40 -9.88 12.51
CA GLU A 64 11.11 -10.55 13.60
C GLU A 64 12.59 -10.16 13.58
N ALA A 65 13.11 -9.80 14.76
CA ALA A 65 14.53 -9.56 14.96
C ALA A 65 15.29 -10.80 14.52
N ARG A 66 16.00 -10.71 13.40
CA ARG A 66 16.87 -11.81 12.95
C ARG A 66 18.04 -11.87 13.91
N GLU A 67 18.25 -13.03 14.53
CA GLU A 67 19.52 -13.31 15.21
C GLU A 67 20.55 -13.74 14.17
N LEU A 68 21.61 -12.95 14.02
CA LEU A 68 22.77 -13.29 13.21
C LEU A 68 23.96 -13.52 14.15
N ALA A 69 24.34 -14.79 14.36
CA ALA A 69 25.57 -15.16 15.06
C ALA A 69 25.83 -14.38 16.38
N GLY A 70 24.80 -14.26 17.24
CA GLY A 70 24.91 -13.54 18.52
C GLY A 70 24.62 -12.03 18.45
N LEU A 71 24.21 -11.51 17.30
CA LEU A 71 23.74 -10.14 17.12
C LEU A 71 22.22 -10.10 16.99
N ARG A 72 21.59 -9.21 17.77
CA ARG A 72 20.16 -8.89 17.64
C ARG A 72 20.00 -7.75 16.63
N LEU A 73 19.29 -8.00 15.54
CA LEU A 73 18.95 -6.97 14.57
C LEU A 73 17.63 -6.31 14.97
N GLU A 74 17.66 -5.00 15.14
CA GLU A 74 16.46 -4.18 15.33
C GLU A 74 16.24 -3.31 14.10
N TYR A 75 15.02 -3.31 13.58
CA TYR A 75 14.65 -2.42 12.48
C TYR A 75 14.55 -0.99 13.01
N GLN A 76 15.41 -0.11 12.52
CA GLN A 76 15.28 1.33 12.75
C GLN A 76 14.42 1.92 11.63
N VAL A 77 13.30 2.54 12.00
CA VAL A 77 12.46 3.29 11.06
C VAL A 77 13.24 4.54 10.63
N SER A 78 13.43 4.72 9.32
CA SER A 78 14.12 5.89 8.76
C SER A 78 13.19 7.10 8.80
N ASP A 79 13.64 8.23 9.36
CA ASP A 79 12.85 9.48 9.41
C ASP A 79 12.72 10.19 8.05
N LYS A 80 13.43 9.74 7.02
CA LYS A 80 13.37 10.34 5.68
C LYS A 80 12.28 9.67 4.84
N HIS A 81 11.08 10.23 4.88
CA HIS A 81 10.00 9.87 3.97
C HIS A 81 9.84 10.97 2.91
N THR A 82 10.47 10.79 1.74
CA THR A 82 10.03 11.55 0.55
C THR A 82 8.70 10.95 0.12
N ALA A 83 7.64 11.75 0.07
CA ALA A 83 6.35 11.31 -0.44
C ALA A 83 6.48 11.01 -1.95
N GLN A 84 6.37 9.73 -2.32
CA GLN A 84 6.36 9.28 -3.72
C GLN A 84 4.96 9.40 -4.35
N PHE A 85 3.94 9.39 -3.50
CA PHE A 85 2.52 9.49 -3.84
C PHE A 85 1.88 10.56 -2.94
N ASP A 86 0.71 11.07 -3.33
CA ASP A 86 -0.05 12.05 -2.52
C ASP A 86 -0.25 11.53 -1.08
N LEU A 87 -0.54 10.23 -0.93
CA LEU A 87 -0.66 9.57 0.37
C LEU A 87 -0.18 8.12 0.31
N THR A 88 0.54 7.69 1.34
CA THR A 88 0.92 6.28 1.57
C THR A 88 0.59 5.90 3.00
N LEU A 89 -0.21 4.86 3.17
CA LEU A 89 -0.46 4.24 4.47
C LEU A 89 0.27 2.90 4.53
N ASP A 90 1.29 2.83 5.39
CA ASP A 90 1.98 1.59 5.70
C ASP A 90 1.45 1.05 7.02
N THR A 91 1.13 -0.22 7.06
CA THR A 91 0.70 -0.92 8.27
C THR A 91 1.56 -2.14 8.50
N CYS A 92 1.82 -2.44 9.77
CA CYS A 92 2.46 -3.68 10.13
C CYS A 92 1.83 -4.27 11.37
N GLU A 93 1.52 -5.56 11.31
CA GLU A 93 1.11 -6.32 12.48
C GLU A 93 2.28 -6.42 13.47
N ARG A 94 1.92 -6.45 14.76
CA ARG A 94 2.80 -6.59 15.92
C ARG A 94 2.11 -7.51 16.93
N PRO A 95 2.87 -8.12 17.86
CA PRO A 95 2.28 -9.07 18.83
C PRO A 95 1.18 -8.47 19.70
N ASN A 96 1.14 -7.15 19.83
CA ASN A 96 0.20 -6.39 20.65
C ASN A 96 -0.73 -5.47 19.83
N GLY A 97 -0.80 -5.60 18.50
CA GLY A 97 -1.74 -4.84 17.68
C GLY A 97 -1.20 -4.48 16.30
N LEU A 98 -1.60 -3.31 15.80
CA LEU A 98 -1.24 -2.82 14.47
C LEU A 98 -0.46 -1.51 14.61
N ALA A 99 0.76 -1.48 14.08
CA ALA A 99 1.50 -0.25 13.86
C ALA A 99 1.13 0.35 12.49
N ALA A 100 1.06 1.67 12.40
CA ALA A 100 0.76 2.36 11.14
C ALA A 100 1.57 3.65 11.01
N SER A 101 1.97 3.97 9.77
CA SER A 101 2.57 5.25 9.40
C SER A 101 1.87 5.83 8.18
N LEU A 102 1.64 7.14 8.22
CA LEU A 102 1.00 7.88 7.14
C LEU A 102 2.00 8.89 6.56
N THR A 103 2.44 8.66 5.33
CA THR A 103 3.27 9.60 4.57
C THR A 103 2.38 10.38 3.62
N TYR A 104 2.51 11.70 3.57
CA TYR A 104 1.74 12.55 2.67
C TYR A 104 2.61 13.63 2.04
N ALA A 105 2.29 14.01 0.81
CA ALA A 105 2.91 15.16 0.15
C ALA A 105 2.46 16.46 0.85
N THR A 106 3.39 17.37 1.14
CA THR A 106 3.06 18.63 1.84
C THR A 106 2.70 19.76 0.89
N ASP A 107 2.93 19.58 -0.40
CA ASP A 107 2.69 20.51 -1.50
C ASP A 107 1.40 20.20 -2.28
N LEU A 108 0.47 19.46 -1.66
CA LEU A 108 -0.83 19.05 -2.23
C LEU A 108 -1.69 20.22 -2.73
#